data_AF-A0A957Q729-F1
#
_entry.id   AF-A0A957Q729-F1
#
_cell.length_a   1.000
_cell.length_b   1.000
_cell.length_c   1.000
_cell.angle_alpha   90.00
_cell.angle_beta   90.00
_cell.angle_gamma   90.00
#
_symmetry.space_group_name_H-M   'P 1'
#
loop_
_entity.id
_entity.type
_entity.pdbx_description
1 polymer ?
#
loop_
_entity_poly.entity_id
_entity_poly.type
_entity_poly.pdbx_seq_one_letter_code
_entity_poly.pdbx_strand_id
1 'polypeptide(L)'
;DWPENNWYADVRYPAGRNRFFVWDAEKTWDEGALIHLGVDQVEGAPFPNVVKLVFQALWENKDFRLLFADRLYHHLSADGALSPAAAQARWQALTTPLTDAIVAESARWGDVRYAEPITQEDWQRAVTAVADQMSNNADRLVALARDAGYYPPIDPPHFGDAATLFDESTTVTLASEESAPSTAEIYYTLDGTDPRQATSGDVGPTAQLYDTPLLFTASTTVNARLRVAKAGGVIWSALATRSFVREGDRADVRITEIMYHAQGGADYEYLELKNVGTLPADLSRAYFAGITYRFPVDAALAPGAHYVLIRDFRKFRERYPEAEFNAIYSGELSNYGETITLYNADGTALTAVTYRPADGWPVSAAGLGDSATLFNFDGDPNLGSSWRASSELYGSPGRDDREAGE
;
A
#
# COMPACT_ATOMS: atom_id res chain seq x y z
N ASP A 1 23.04 11.34 11.65
CA ASP A 1 22.01 12.27 12.15
C ASP A 1 20.87 11.54 12.84
N TRP A 2 20.40 10.40 12.34
CA TRP A 2 19.51 9.50 13.08
C TRP A 2 20.34 8.55 13.98
N PRO A 3 19.99 8.25 15.26
CA PRO A 3 18.75 8.54 15.98
C PRO A 3 18.58 9.94 16.62
N GLU A 4 19.58 10.82 16.52
CA GLU A 4 19.63 12.07 17.28
C GLU A 4 18.73 13.19 16.71
N ASN A 5 18.54 13.23 15.39
CA ASN A 5 17.84 14.25 14.61
C ASN A 5 17.11 13.60 13.42
N ASN A 6 16.42 14.39 12.59
CA ASN A 6 15.76 13.94 11.35
C ASN A 6 14.49 13.11 11.62
N TRP A 7 13.75 13.52 12.65
CA TRP A 7 12.45 12.97 12.99
C TRP A 7 11.55 14.00 13.69
N TYR A 8 10.24 13.79 13.59
CA TYR A 8 9.23 14.43 14.43
C TYR A 8 8.44 13.36 15.19
N ALA A 9 7.90 13.72 16.36
CA ALA A 9 6.90 12.92 17.06
C ALA A 9 5.58 13.67 17.13
N ASP A 10 4.50 12.98 16.78
CA ASP A 10 3.14 13.43 17.10
C ASP A 10 2.76 12.95 18.49
N VAL A 11 2.25 13.87 19.30
CA VAL A 11 1.67 13.61 20.62
C VAL A 11 0.19 13.89 20.55
N ARG A 12 -0.60 12.82 20.55
CA ARG A 12 -2.06 12.91 20.36
C ARG A 12 -2.74 13.45 21.61
N TYR A 13 -3.63 14.45 21.46
CA TYR A 13 -4.57 14.89 22.49
C TYR A 13 -6.03 14.70 22.03
N PRO A 14 -6.88 13.97 22.78
CA PRO A 14 -6.58 13.27 24.03
C PRO A 14 -5.55 12.14 23.85
N ALA A 15 -4.91 11.73 24.94
CA ALA A 15 -3.80 10.78 24.95
C ALA A 15 -4.11 9.52 24.11
N GLY A 16 -3.20 9.18 23.20
CA GLY A 16 -3.34 8.04 22.30
C GLY A 16 -2.00 7.52 21.80
N ARG A 17 -2.03 6.71 20.74
CA ARG A 17 -0.81 6.17 20.12
C ARG A 17 0.00 7.31 19.49
N ASN A 18 1.18 7.56 20.05
CA ASN A 18 2.16 8.48 19.48
C ASN A 18 2.87 7.82 18.28
N ARG A 19 3.35 8.63 17.35
CA ARG A 19 4.04 8.17 16.14
C ARG A 19 5.30 8.98 15.92
N PHE A 20 6.35 8.30 15.46
CA PHE A 20 7.55 8.93 14.93
C PHE A 20 7.44 9.05 13.41
N PHE A 21 7.84 10.19 12.87
CA PHE A 21 7.87 10.48 11.45
C PHE A 21 9.30 10.80 11.06
N VAL A 22 9.79 10.18 10.00
CA VAL A 22 11.10 10.50 9.42
C VAL A 22 11.03 11.87 8.76
N TRP A 23 12.09 12.66 8.90
CA TRP A 23 12.29 13.97 8.28
C TRP A 23 13.72 14.02 7.69
N ASP A 24 14.01 14.91 6.74
CA ASP A 24 15.39 15.18 6.23
C ASP A 24 16.19 13.87 5.93
N ALA A 25 15.59 13.04 5.08
CA ALA A 25 16.14 11.74 4.71
C ALA A 25 16.86 11.77 3.35
N GLU A 26 17.27 12.95 2.88
CA GLU A 26 17.89 13.15 1.57
C GLU A 26 19.23 12.42 1.41
N LYS A 27 19.95 12.17 2.51
CA LYS A 27 21.22 11.42 2.52
C LYS A 27 21.08 9.89 2.52
N THR A 28 19.85 9.37 2.49
CA THR A 28 19.60 7.91 2.62
C THR A 28 20.22 7.10 1.48
N TRP A 29 20.43 7.72 0.32
CA TRP A 29 20.94 7.06 -0.90
C TRP A 29 22.22 7.70 -1.45
N ASP A 30 22.92 8.48 -0.63
CA ASP A 30 24.24 9.04 -0.99
C ASP A 30 25.26 7.92 -1.29
N GLU A 31 26.33 8.27 -2.02
CA GLU A 31 27.39 7.33 -2.36
C GLU A 31 27.95 6.63 -1.11
N GLY A 32 27.81 5.30 -1.08
CA GLY A 32 28.29 4.46 0.02
C GLY A 32 27.29 4.24 1.14
N ALA A 33 25.99 4.52 0.96
CA ALA A 33 24.94 4.28 1.96
C ALA A 33 25.15 2.98 2.75
N LEU A 34 25.67 3.14 3.97
CA LEU A 34 25.93 2.05 4.90
C LEU A 34 24.66 1.81 5.68
N ILE A 35 24.19 0.56 5.66
CA ILE A 35 23.17 0.12 6.61
C ILE A 35 23.86 0.00 7.96
N HIS A 36 23.68 1.01 8.80
CA HIS A 36 24.18 1.00 10.17
C HIS A 36 23.08 0.52 11.11
N LEU A 37 23.34 -0.60 11.77
CA LEU A 37 22.52 -1.08 12.87
C LEU A 37 23.23 -0.81 14.18
N GLY A 38 22.50 -0.25 15.12
CA GLY A 38 23.03 0.21 16.38
C GLY A 38 23.15 1.71 16.43
N VAL A 39 23.70 2.19 17.54
CA VAL A 39 23.76 3.60 17.85
C VAL A 39 25.18 4.05 17.66
N ASP A 40 25.37 5.13 16.89
CA ASP A 40 26.67 5.79 16.82
C ASP A 40 27.13 6.12 18.25
N GLN A 41 28.39 5.81 18.54
CA GLN A 41 29.03 6.16 19.82
C GLN A 41 29.39 7.66 19.89
N VAL A 42 28.93 8.46 18.92
CA VAL A 42 29.17 9.90 18.90
C VAL A 42 28.20 10.56 19.89
N GLU A 43 28.56 10.44 21.16
CA GLU A 43 28.01 11.18 22.27
C GLU A 43 28.42 12.65 22.10
N GLY A 44 27.60 13.44 21.39
CA GLY A 44 27.95 14.83 21.08
C GLY A 44 26.85 15.70 20.48
N ALA A 45 25.71 15.14 20.07
CA ALA A 45 24.57 15.96 19.69
C ALA A 45 24.01 16.67 20.95
N PRO A 46 23.69 17.98 20.90
CA PRO A 46 23.28 18.77 22.06
C PRO A 46 21.87 18.44 22.59
N PHE A 47 21.23 17.37 22.09
CA PHE A 47 19.86 16.99 22.40
C PHE A 47 19.81 15.60 23.05
N PRO A 48 18.90 15.37 24.02
CA PRO A 48 18.74 14.05 24.61
C PRO A 48 18.32 13.03 23.54
N ASN A 49 19.03 11.90 23.49
CA ASN A 49 18.81 10.84 22.51
C ASN A 49 17.56 9.99 22.86
N VAL A 50 16.39 10.64 22.88
CA VAL A 50 15.14 10.07 23.43
C VAL A 50 14.71 8.84 22.65
N VAL A 51 14.80 8.85 21.31
CA VAL A 51 14.37 7.68 20.52
C VAL A 51 15.28 6.49 20.74
N LYS A 52 16.60 6.70 20.84
CA LYS A 52 17.53 5.63 21.26
C LYS A 52 17.11 5.05 22.61
N LEU A 53 16.88 5.88 23.62
CA LEU A 53 16.52 5.40 24.96
C LEU A 53 15.20 4.62 24.95
N VAL A 54 14.20 5.09 24.20
CA VAL A 54 12.92 4.39 24.02
C VAL A 54 13.14 3.05 23.31
N PHE A 55 13.92 3.01 22.23
CA PHE A 55 14.22 1.78 21.52
C PHE A 55 14.97 0.78 22.39
N GLN A 56 15.99 1.22 23.14
CA GLN A 56 16.75 0.39 24.08
C GLN A 56 15.86 -0.19 25.18
N ALA A 57 14.98 0.62 25.77
CA ALA A 57 14.02 0.16 26.77
C ALA A 57 13.02 -0.86 26.19
N LEU A 58 12.54 -0.64 24.96
CA LEU A 58 11.70 -1.61 24.26
C LEU A 58 12.45 -2.91 23.95
N TRP A 59 13.76 -2.82 23.63
CA TRP A 59 14.59 -3.97 23.28
C TRP A 59 14.74 -4.99 24.42
N GLU A 60 14.63 -4.55 25.68
CA GLU A 60 14.62 -5.45 26.84
C GLU A 60 13.41 -6.43 26.81
N ASN A 61 12.32 -6.04 26.14
CA ASN A 61 11.12 -6.85 26.00
C ASN A 61 11.29 -7.91 24.89
N LYS A 62 11.16 -9.20 25.24
CA LYS A 62 11.29 -10.32 24.29
C LYS A 62 10.22 -10.34 23.19
N ASP A 63 9.02 -9.84 23.46
CA ASP A 63 7.95 -9.76 22.46
C ASP A 63 8.20 -8.60 21.50
N PHE A 64 8.75 -7.49 21.97
CA PHE A 64 9.17 -6.40 21.09
C PHE A 64 10.26 -6.83 20.12
N ARG A 65 11.26 -7.61 20.59
CA ARG A 65 12.31 -8.16 19.72
C ARG A 65 11.74 -9.01 18.58
N LEU A 66 10.75 -9.85 18.89
CA LEU A 66 10.10 -10.67 17.88
C LEU A 66 9.21 -9.84 16.95
N LEU A 67 8.44 -8.90 17.48
CA LEU A 67 7.65 -7.95 16.69
C LEU A 67 8.53 -7.14 15.72
N PHE A 68 9.72 -6.73 16.16
CA PHE A 68 10.68 -6.04 15.31
C PHE A 68 11.15 -6.94 14.15
N ALA A 69 11.47 -8.21 14.43
CA ALA A 69 11.80 -9.19 13.41
C ALA A 69 10.64 -9.48 12.45
N ASP A 70 9.40 -9.52 12.95
CA ASP A 70 8.19 -9.67 12.12
C ASP A 70 8.06 -8.50 11.14
N ARG A 71 8.33 -7.27 11.59
CA ARG A 71 8.32 -6.08 10.71
C ARG A 71 9.45 -6.12 9.68
N LEU A 72 10.65 -6.54 10.08
CA LEU A 72 11.75 -6.73 9.13
C LEU A 72 11.36 -7.76 8.06
N TYR A 73 10.87 -8.94 8.44
CA TYR A 73 10.46 -9.95 7.48
C TYR A 73 9.32 -9.47 6.58
N HIS A 74 8.26 -8.92 7.16
CA HIS A 74 7.09 -8.44 6.41
C HIS A 74 7.44 -7.38 5.37
N HIS A 75 8.36 -6.47 5.68
CA HIS A 75 8.75 -5.42 4.75
C HIS A 75 9.87 -5.84 3.80
N LEU A 76 10.76 -6.75 4.17
CA LEU A 76 11.95 -7.10 3.38
C LEU A 76 11.79 -8.39 2.55
N SER A 77 10.74 -9.18 2.78
CA SER A 77 10.41 -10.33 1.94
C SER A 77 10.12 -9.91 0.49
N ALA A 78 10.07 -10.87 -0.44
CA ALA A 78 9.89 -10.61 -1.88
C ALA A 78 8.67 -9.72 -2.19
N ASP A 79 7.55 -9.98 -1.52
CA ASP A 79 6.29 -9.22 -1.65
C ASP A 79 6.23 -8.00 -0.71
N GLY A 80 7.27 -7.79 0.10
CA GLY A 80 7.34 -6.73 1.08
C GLY A 80 7.58 -5.35 0.46
N ALA A 81 7.10 -4.30 1.13
CA ALA A 81 7.23 -2.93 0.64
C ALA A 81 8.70 -2.48 0.45
N LEU A 82 9.65 -3.03 1.20
CA LEU A 82 11.09 -2.73 1.10
C LEU A 82 11.85 -3.80 0.31
N SER A 83 11.17 -4.67 -0.43
CA SER A 83 11.83 -5.56 -1.38
C SER A 83 12.55 -4.76 -2.47
N PRO A 84 13.63 -5.28 -3.06
CA PRO A 84 14.36 -4.59 -4.13
C PRO A 84 13.44 -4.16 -5.29
N ALA A 85 12.57 -5.08 -5.74
CA ALA A 85 11.63 -4.81 -6.82
C ALA A 85 10.63 -3.70 -6.46
N ALA A 86 10.03 -3.75 -5.26
CA ALA A 86 9.07 -2.74 -4.82
C ALA A 86 9.73 -1.36 -4.61
N ALA A 87 10.94 -1.33 -4.07
CA ALA A 87 11.70 -0.09 -3.89
C ALA A 87 12.09 0.55 -5.23
N GLN A 88 12.61 -0.23 -6.17
CA GLN A 88 12.97 0.25 -7.50
C GLN A 88 11.75 0.71 -8.30
N ALA A 89 10.62 0.00 -8.21
CA ALA A 89 9.38 0.41 -8.86
C ALA A 89 8.91 1.79 -8.36
N ARG A 90 8.95 2.04 -7.04
CA ARG A 90 8.64 3.37 -6.48
C ARG A 90 9.63 4.45 -6.93
N TRP A 91 10.93 4.12 -6.96
CA TRP A 91 11.95 5.04 -7.44
C TRP A 91 11.73 5.43 -8.90
N GLN A 92 11.42 4.45 -9.76
CA GLN A 92 11.10 4.68 -11.17
C GLN A 92 9.83 5.51 -11.34
N ALA A 93 8.78 5.25 -10.55
CA ALA A 93 7.53 6.01 -10.60
C ALA A 93 7.74 7.49 -10.25
N LEU A 94 8.68 7.81 -9.36
CA LEU A 94 9.04 9.19 -9.00
C LEU A 94 9.94 9.86 -10.03
N THR A 95 10.88 9.13 -10.61
CA THR A 95 11.95 9.70 -11.46
C THR A 95 11.58 9.79 -12.93
N THR A 96 10.78 8.85 -13.45
CA THR A 96 10.42 8.79 -14.87
C THR A 96 9.72 10.07 -15.35
N PRO A 97 8.71 10.63 -14.64
CA PRO A 97 8.06 11.87 -15.07
C PRO A 97 8.98 13.10 -15.05
N LEU A 98 10.07 13.06 -14.27
CA LEU A 98 11.01 14.19 -14.14
C LEU A 98 12.03 14.24 -15.28
N THR A 99 12.26 13.13 -15.98
CA THR A 99 13.31 13.01 -17.01
C THR A 99 13.21 14.10 -18.09
N ASP A 100 12.00 14.46 -18.52
CA ASP A 100 11.81 15.52 -19.52
C ASP A 100 12.01 16.92 -18.93
N ALA A 101 11.54 17.14 -17.69
CA ALA A 101 11.72 18.41 -16.98
C ALA A 101 13.20 18.72 -16.73
N ILE A 102 14.03 17.69 -16.50
CA ILE A 102 15.47 17.81 -16.30
C ILE A 102 16.19 18.44 -17.50
N VAL A 103 15.69 18.27 -18.73
CA VAL A 103 16.30 18.91 -19.91
C VAL A 103 16.28 20.44 -19.77
N ALA A 104 15.13 20.99 -19.35
CA ALA A 104 14.98 22.42 -19.15
C ALA A 104 15.77 22.93 -17.94
N GLU A 105 15.77 22.18 -16.84
CA GLU A 105 16.56 22.52 -15.64
C GLU A 105 18.07 22.52 -15.94
N SER A 106 18.55 21.53 -16.70
CA SER A 106 19.96 21.44 -17.16
C SER A 106 20.34 22.62 -18.05
N ALA A 107 19.48 22.99 -19.00
CA ALA A 107 19.73 24.15 -19.87
C ALA A 107 19.76 25.47 -19.11
N ARG A 108 19.00 25.58 -18.02
CA ARG A 108 18.90 26.81 -17.22
C ARG A 108 19.99 26.92 -16.15
N TRP A 109 20.37 25.81 -15.53
CA TRP A 109 21.15 25.79 -14.29
C TRP A 109 22.36 24.87 -14.32
N GLY A 110 22.55 24.07 -15.38
CA GLY A 110 23.56 23.01 -15.44
C GLY A 110 24.99 23.52 -15.23
N ASP A 111 25.28 24.76 -15.62
CA ASP A 111 26.59 25.41 -15.55
C ASP A 111 26.74 26.41 -14.39
N VAL A 112 25.72 26.58 -13.54
CA VAL A 112 25.76 27.57 -12.45
C VAL A 112 26.72 27.18 -11.33
N ARG A 113 26.88 25.87 -11.08
CA ARG A 113 27.73 25.34 -10.00
C ARG A 113 28.95 24.57 -10.51
N TYR A 114 28.99 24.22 -11.80
CA TYR A 114 29.97 23.30 -12.36
C TYR A 114 30.56 23.87 -13.65
N ALA A 115 31.85 23.59 -13.89
CA ALA A 115 32.53 24.05 -15.10
C ALA A 115 32.05 23.31 -16.36
N GLU A 116 31.76 22.01 -16.22
CA GLU A 116 31.05 21.22 -17.22
C GLU A 116 29.56 21.20 -16.86
N PRO A 117 28.66 21.60 -17.77
CA PRO A 117 27.22 21.64 -17.48
C PRO A 117 26.68 20.24 -17.15
N ILE A 118 25.91 20.14 -16.07
CA ILE A 118 25.15 18.91 -15.76
C ILE A 118 24.02 18.74 -16.78
N THR A 119 23.84 17.50 -17.25
CA THR A 119 22.94 17.15 -18.34
C THR A 119 21.88 16.12 -17.93
N GLN A 120 20.95 15.83 -18.84
CA GLN A 120 20.01 14.71 -18.69
C GLN A 120 20.75 13.36 -18.56
N GLU A 121 21.93 13.19 -19.16
CA GLU A 121 22.72 11.98 -18.99
C GLU A 121 23.26 11.83 -17.57
N ASP A 122 23.66 12.92 -16.93
CA ASP A 122 24.07 12.93 -15.52
C ASP A 122 22.91 12.54 -14.60
N TRP A 123 21.71 13.06 -14.87
CA TRP A 123 20.49 12.64 -14.19
C TRP A 123 20.23 11.15 -14.35
N GLN A 124 20.29 10.62 -15.58
CA GLN A 124 20.09 9.20 -15.85
C GLN A 124 21.11 8.35 -15.06
N ARG A 125 22.38 8.76 -15.02
CA ARG A 125 23.42 8.08 -14.22
C ARG A 125 23.09 8.10 -12.73
N ALA A 126 22.67 9.24 -12.18
CA ALA A 126 22.30 9.36 -10.77
C ALA A 126 21.07 8.49 -10.42
N VAL A 127 20.05 8.48 -11.28
CA VAL A 127 18.85 7.64 -11.12
C VAL A 127 19.22 6.16 -11.09
N THR A 128 20.06 5.71 -12.02
CA THR A 128 20.54 4.32 -12.05
C THR A 128 21.39 3.99 -10.83
N ALA A 129 22.31 4.88 -10.42
CA ALA A 129 23.18 4.65 -9.28
C ALA A 129 22.40 4.43 -7.97
N VAL A 130 21.31 5.18 -7.75
CA VAL A 130 20.42 4.98 -6.59
C VAL A 130 19.64 3.67 -6.72
N ALA A 131 19.11 3.35 -7.91
CA ALA A 131 18.38 2.10 -8.14
C ALA A 131 19.25 0.85 -7.91
N ASP A 132 20.51 0.89 -8.33
CA ASP A 132 21.47 -0.20 -8.17
C ASP A 132 21.75 -0.51 -6.70
N GLN A 133 21.80 0.52 -5.84
CA GLN A 133 21.96 0.34 -4.40
C GLN A 133 20.80 -0.46 -3.78
N MET A 134 19.59 -0.41 -4.35
CA MET A 134 18.41 -1.10 -3.80
C MET A 134 18.46 -2.63 -4.00
N SER A 135 19.16 -3.09 -5.04
CA SER A 135 19.11 -4.49 -5.54
C SER A 135 19.46 -5.56 -4.51
N ASN A 136 20.25 -5.23 -3.47
CA ASN A 136 20.68 -6.18 -2.44
C ASN A 136 20.46 -5.67 -1.01
N ASN A 137 19.74 -4.55 -0.84
CA ASN A 137 19.65 -3.91 0.48
C ASN A 137 18.76 -4.69 1.47
N ALA A 138 17.76 -5.42 0.98
CA ALA A 138 16.91 -6.25 1.83
C ALA A 138 17.73 -7.37 2.51
N ASP A 139 18.46 -8.16 1.72
CA ASP A 139 19.28 -9.26 2.24
C ASP A 139 20.42 -8.76 3.13
N ARG A 140 21.07 -7.64 2.74
CA ARG A 140 22.09 -6.99 3.58
C ARG A 140 21.53 -6.55 4.93
N LEU A 141 20.33 -5.96 4.95
CA LEU A 141 19.70 -5.51 6.19
C LEU A 141 19.31 -6.70 7.08
N VAL A 142 18.78 -7.78 6.50
CA VAL A 142 18.48 -9.01 7.25
C VAL A 142 19.76 -9.62 7.85
N ALA A 143 20.83 -9.71 7.07
CA ALA A 143 22.12 -10.24 7.52
C ALA A 143 22.69 -9.41 8.69
N LEU A 144 22.76 -8.09 8.53
CA LEU A 144 23.20 -7.18 9.59
C LEU A 144 22.29 -7.28 10.83
N ALA A 145 20.97 -7.42 10.64
CA ALA A 145 20.03 -7.54 11.74
C ALA A 145 20.23 -8.85 12.51
N ARG A 146 20.55 -9.95 11.83
CA ARG A 146 20.92 -11.22 12.49
C ARG A 146 22.20 -11.06 13.29
N ASP A 147 23.23 -10.47 12.70
CA ASP A 147 24.53 -10.26 13.36
C ASP A 147 24.41 -9.35 14.60
N ALA A 148 23.54 -8.34 14.54
CA ALA A 148 23.22 -7.46 15.67
C ALA A 148 22.26 -8.08 16.70
N GLY A 149 21.72 -9.27 16.45
CA GLY A 149 20.74 -9.94 17.31
C GLY A 149 19.33 -9.35 17.23
N TYR A 150 19.04 -8.55 16.20
CA TYR A 150 17.75 -7.93 15.91
C TYR A 150 16.79 -8.83 15.13
N TYR A 151 17.29 -9.93 14.58
CA TYR A 151 16.51 -10.91 13.83
C TYR A 151 16.84 -12.34 14.31
N PRO A 152 15.87 -13.26 14.46
CA PRO A 152 16.12 -14.63 14.87
C PRO A 152 17.13 -15.36 13.96
N PRO A 153 17.95 -16.28 14.49
CA PRO A 153 18.90 -17.06 13.68
C PRO A 153 18.24 -18.16 12.85
N ILE A 154 16.90 -18.14 12.73
CA ILE A 154 16.12 -19.11 11.97
C ILE A 154 15.15 -18.36 11.07
N ASP A 155 14.99 -18.88 9.86
CA ASP A 155 14.07 -18.36 8.86
C ASP A 155 12.63 -18.80 9.16
N PRO A 156 11.64 -17.96 8.83
CA PRO A 156 10.24 -18.35 8.92
C PRO A 156 9.87 -19.40 7.87
N PRO A 157 8.74 -20.12 8.05
CA PRO A 157 8.26 -21.05 7.05
C PRO A 157 7.92 -20.32 5.75
N HIS A 158 8.22 -20.94 4.62
CA HIS A 158 7.77 -20.46 3.31
C HIS A 158 6.50 -21.21 2.87
N PHE A 159 5.66 -20.49 2.14
CA PHE A 159 4.47 -21.05 1.51
C PHE A 159 4.86 -21.65 0.15
N GLY A 160 4.28 -22.79 -0.21
CA GLY A 160 4.45 -23.36 -1.54
C GLY A 160 3.83 -22.50 -2.65
N ASP A 161 3.89 -23.00 -3.88
CA ASP A 161 3.53 -22.26 -5.11
C ASP A 161 2.00 -22.17 -5.36
N ALA A 162 1.19 -22.41 -4.34
CA ALA A 162 -0.26 -22.28 -4.44
C ALA A 162 -0.64 -20.85 -4.87
N ALA A 163 -1.54 -20.73 -5.84
CA ALA A 163 -2.07 -19.44 -6.27
C ALA A 163 -2.79 -18.76 -5.11
N THR A 164 -2.48 -17.49 -4.87
CA THR A 164 -3.13 -16.65 -3.85
C THR A 164 -4.54 -16.23 -4.27
N LEU A 165 -4.92 -16.44 -5.53
CA LEU A 165 -6.26 -16.22 -6.06
C LEU A 165 -6.77 -17.53 -6.64
N PHE A 166 -7.98 -17.95 -6.26
CA PHE A 166 -8.55 -19.24 -6.68
C PHE A 166 -10.07 -19.18 -6.81
N ASP A 167 -10.66 -20.05 -7.65
CA ASP A 167 -12.11 -20.03 -7.90
C ASP A 167 -12.91 -20.84 -6.88
N GLU A 168 -12.60 -22.14 -6.77
CA GLU A 168 -13.34 -23.08 -5.92
C GLU A 168 -12.54 -23.50 -4.69
N SER A 169 -11.30 -23.97 -4.91
CA SER A 169 -10.41 -24.39 -3.83
C SER A 169 -8.94 -24.26 -4.20
N THR A 170 -8.07 -24.25 -3.19
CA THR A 170 -6.61 -24.29 -3.34
C THR A 170 -6.00 -25.14 -2.23
N THR A 171 -4.88 -25.81 -2.53
CA THR A 171 -4.11 -26.59 -1.54
C THR A 171 -2.80 -25.88 -1.25
N VAL A 172 -2.60 -25.51 0.01
CA VAL A 172 -1.44 -24.76 0.48
C VAL A 172 -0.50 -25.66 1.26
N THR A 173 0.78 -25.59 0.93
CA THR A 173 1.84 -26.25 1.69
C THR A 173 2.69 -25.23 2.43
N LEU A 174 3.20 -25.63 3.59
CA LEU A 174 4.22 -24.92 4.35
C LEU A 174 5.48 -25.77 4.40
N ALA A 175 6.64 -25.14 4.32
CA ALA A 175 7.92 -25.81 4.49
C ALA A 175 8.92 -24.89 5.19
N SER A 176 9.88 -25.51 5.88
CA SER A 176 11.04 -24.83 6.43
C SER A 176 12.21 -24.96 5.48
N GLU A 177 13.21 -24.09 5.62
CA GLU A 177 14.49 -24.25 4.93
C GLU A 177 15.12 -25.63 5.20
N GLU A 178 15.83 -26.19 4.22
CA GLU A 178 16.53 -27.48 4.37
C GLU A 178 17.55 -27.46 5.51
N SER A 179 18.08 -26.27 5.82
CA SER A 179 19.04 -26.04 6.91
C SER A 179 18.39 -25.98 8.30
N ALA A 180 17.05 -26.01 8.39
CA ALA A 180 16.35 -25.96 9.66
C ALA A 180 16.71 -27.18 10.54
N PRO A 181 16.86 -27.00 11.87
CA PRO A 181 17.12 -28.12 12.76
C PRO A 181 16.03 -29.18 12.70
N SER A 182 16.38 -30.45 12.94
CA SER A 182 15.39 -31.55 12.98
C SER A 182 14.34 -31.42 14.09
N THR A 183 14.54 -30.52 15.04
CA THR A 183 13.57 -30.15 16.09
C THR A 183 12.64 -29.01 15.69
N ALA A 184 12.71 -28.56 14.43
CA ALA A 184 11.87 -27.49 13.91
C ALA A 184 10.43 -27.98 13.68
N GLU A 185 9.49 -27.22 14.19
CA GLU A 185 8.05 -27.45 14.06
C GLU A 185 7.41 -26.20 13.46
N ILE A 186 6.51 -26.37 12.49
CA ILE A 186 5.75 -25.26 11.91
C ILE A 186 4.42 -25.17 12.65
N TYR A 187 4.13 -24.03 13.28
CA TYR A 187 2.81 -23.75 13.85
C TYR A 187 2.12 -22.66 13.05
N TYR A 188 0.82 -22.83 12.82
CA TYR A 188 0.02 -21.87 12.08
C TYR A 188 -1.34 -21.60 12.73
N THR A 189 -1.94 -20.47 12.37
CA THR A 189 -3.30 -20.06 12.76
C THR A 189 -4.04 -19.56 11.52
N LEU A 190 -5.36 -19.72 11.52
CA LEU A 190 -6.26 -19.30 10.42
C LEU A 190 -7.23 -18.19 10.83
N ASP A 191 -7.20 -17.79 12.10
CA ASP A 191 -8.10 -16.80 12.71
C ASP A 191 -7.47 -15.40 12.83
N GLY A 192 -6.31 -15.20 12.21
CA GLY A 192 -5.53 -13.96 12.26
C GLY A 192 -4.70 -13.75 13.54
N THR A 193 -4.76 -14.66 14.51
CA THR A 193 -3.91 -14.59 15.71
C THR A 193 -2.47 -15.00 15.41
N ASP A 194 -1.54 -14.71 16.31
CA ASP A 194 -0.15 -15.17 16.21
C ASP A 194 -0.02 -16.62 16.75
N PRO A 195 0.66 -17.55 16.04
CA PRO A 195 0.93 -18.90 16.55
C PRO A 195 1.71 -18.94 17.88
N ARG A 196 2.42 -17.87 18.23
CA ARG A 196 3.14 -17.72 19.51
C ARG A 196 2.37 -16.78 20.43
N GLN A 197 2.12 -17.23 21.66
CA GLN A 197 1.53 -16.36 22.68
C GLN A 197 2.55 -15.32 23.19
N ALA A 198 2.15 -14.04 23.18
CA ALA A 198 2.94 -12.98 23.79
C ALA A 198 3.18 -13.24 25.29
N THR A 199 4.29 -12.74 25.82
CA THR A 199 4.72 -12.82 27.22
C THR A 199 5.11 -14.22 27.70
N SER A 200 4.37 -15.29 27.42
CA SER A 200 4.82 -16.65 27.72
C SER A 200 5.86 -17.11 26.70
N GLY A 201 5.57 -16.94 25.41
CA GLY A 201 6.32 -17.54 24.32
C GLY A 201 5.95 -18.99 24.04
N ASP A 202 4.86 -19.47 24.66
CA ASP A 202 4.26 -20.77 24.42
C ASP A 202 3.53 -20.80 23.07
N VAL A 203 3.16 -22.01 22.65
CA VAL A 203 2.27 -22.20 21.50
C VAL A 203 0.91 -21.59 21.83
N GLY A 204 0.38 -20.77 20.92
CA GLY A 204 -0.91 -20.12 21.07
C GLY A 204 -2.06 -21.13 21.14
N PRO A 205 -3.18 -20.80 21.81
CA PRO A 205 -4.28 -21.73 22.02
C PRO A 205 -5.02 -22.12 20.73
N THR A 206 -4.95 -21.29 19.69
CA THR A 206 -5.56 -21.51 18.38
C THR A 206 -4.54 -22.01 17.34
N ALA A 207 -3.27 -22.12 17.73
CA ALA A 207 -2.19 -22.57 16.87
C ALA A 207 -2.24 -24.08 16.65
N GLN A 208 -2.05 -24.49 15.40
CA GLN A 208 -2.04 -25.87 14.98
C GLN A 208 -0.65 -26.25 14.48
N LEU A 209 -0.20 -27.47 14.81
CA LEU A 209 1.01 -28.04 14.25
C LEU A 209 0.72 -28.41 12.79
N TYR A 210 1.58 -27.96 11.87
CA TYR A 210 1.48 -28.32 10.47
C TYR A 210 2.10 -29.70 10.23
N ASP A 211 1.27 -30.65 9.79
CA ASP A 211 1.68 -32.02 9.45
C ASP A 211 1.16 -32.48 8.07
N THR A 212 0.22 -31.73 7.49
CA THR A 212 -0.50 -32.06 6.26
C THR A 212 -0.85 -30.80 5.47
N PRO A 213 -0.90 -30.88 4.12
CA PRO A 213 -1.31 -29.75 3.29
C PRO A 213 -2.70 -29.22 3.64
N LEU A 214 -2.87 -27.89 3.58
CA LEU A 214 -4.09 -27.19 3.95
C LEU A 214 -4.98 -26.99 2.72
N LEU A 215 -6.22 -27.50 2.75
CA LEU A 215 -7.21 -27.26 1.71
C LEU A 215 -8.09 -26.08 2.09
N PHE A 216 -8.15 -25.05 1.24
CA PHE A 216 -9.03 -23.90 1.40
C PHE A 216 -10.10 -23.90 0.33
N THR A 217 -11.35 -23.66 0.75
CA THR A 217 -12.54 -23.47 -0.13
C THR A 217 -13.19 -22.11 0.09
N ALA A 218 -12.54 -21.24 0.87
CA ALA A 218 -12.95 -19.87 1.18
C ALA A 218 -11.69 -19.03 1.42
N SER A 219 -11.81 -17.71 1.26
CA SER A 219 -10.72 -16.78 1.54
C SER A 219 -10.16 -16.98 2.94
N THR A 220 -8.86 -17.20 3.04
CA THR A 220 -8.18 -17.56 4.28
C THR A 220 -6.84 -16.87 4.38
N THR A 221 -6.54 -16.28 5.54
CA THR A 221 -5.20 -15.78 5.88
C THR A 221 -4.53 -16.76 6.82
N VAL A 222 -3.33 -17.19 6.46
CA VAL A 222 -2.50 -18.07 7.27
C VAL A 222 -1.39 -17.25 7.90
N ASN A 223 -1.29 -17.31 9.23
CA ASN A 223 -0.17 -16.82 10.01
C ASN A 223 0.64 -18.03 10.46
N ALA A 224 1.94 -18.09 10.15
CA ALA A 224 2.79 -19.24 10.44
C ALA A 224 4.14 -18.82 11.03
N ARG A 225 4.66 -19.65 11.95
CA ARG A 225 6.01 -19.50 12.52
C ARG A 225 6.72 -20.85 12.59
N LEU A 226 8.03 -20.81 12.47
CA LEU A 226 8.91 -21.92 12.81
C LEU A 226 9.27 -21.84 14.29
N ARG A 227 9.08 -22.94 15.01
CA ARG A 227 9.46 -23.12 16.41
C ARG A 227 10.58 -24.15 16.49
N VAL A 228 11.69 -23.79 17.11
CA VAL A 228 12.85 -24.68 17.27
C VAL A 228 13.16 -24.84 18.76
N ALA A 229 13.12 -26.07 19.25
CA ALA A 229 13.57 -26.40 20.60
C ALA A 229 15.11 -26.34 20.68
N LYS A 230 15.64 -25.70 21.72
CA LYS A 230 17.08 -25.62 22.01
C LYS A 230 17.38 -25.84 23.49
N ALA A 231 18.66 -25.99 23.81
CA ALA A 231 19.11 -25.98 25.20
C ALA A 231 18.67 -24.67 25.89
N GLY A 232 17.90 -24.79 26.98
CA GLY A 232 17.44 -23.64 27.77
C GLY A 232 16.23 -22.88 27.21
N GLY A 233 15.53 -23.39 26.19
CA GLY A 233 14.25 -22.81 25.76
C GLY A 233 13.86 -23.10 24.31
N VAL A 234 13.13 -22.15 23.72
CA VAL A 234 12.66 -22.21 22.32
C VAL A 234 13.10 -20.96 21.57
N ILE A 235 13.31 -21.10 20.26
CA ILE A 235 13.44 -19.97 19.34
C ILE A 235 12.22 -20.00 18.42
N TRP A 236 11.66 -18.83 18.18
CA TRP A 236 10.63 -18.60 17.17
C TRP A 236 11.20 -17.76 16.04
N SER A 237 10.87 -18.10 14.80
CA SER A 237 11.14 -17.28 13.62
C SER A 237 10.31 -16.00 13.65
N ALA A 238 10.57 -15.07 12.72
CA ALA A 238 9.61 -14.04 12.35
C ALA A 238 8.24 -14.66 11.91
N LEU A 239 7.20 -13.85 11.82
CA LEU A 239 5.86 -14.24 11.39
C LEU A 239 5.77 -14.23 9.87
N ALA A 240 5.49 -15.38 9.27
CA ALA A 240 5.09 -15.48 7.87
C ALA A 240 3.56 -15.37 7.76
N THR A 241 3.07 -14.44 6.96
CA THR A 241 1.64 -14.26 6.72
C THR A 241 1.38 -14.31 5.22
N ARG A 242 0.36 -15.08 4.80
CA ARG A 242 -0.11 -15.10 3.42
C ARG A 242 -1.62 -15.24 3.36
N SER A 243 -2.24 -14.46 2.49
CA SER A 243 -3.68 -14.52 2.22
C SER A 243 -3.93 -15.24 0.91
N PHE A 244 -4.89 -16.17 0.95
CA PHE A 244 -5.43 -16.87 -0.21
C PHE A 244 -6.87 -16.41 -0.36
N VAL A 245 -7.19 -15.80 -1.49
CA VAL A 245 -8.45 -15.15 -1.77
C VAL A 245 -9.22 -16.00 -2.77
N ARG A 246 -10.45 -16.36 -2.41
CA ARG A 246 -11.38 -16.98 -3.34
C ARG A 246 -12.04 -15.89 -4.19
N GLU A 247 -12.15 -16.07 -5.50
CA GLU A 247 -12.77 -15.07 -6.40
C GLU A 247 -14.20 -14.73 -5.97
N GLY A 248 -14.99 -15.75 -5.62
CA GLY A 248 -16.36 -15.56 -5.11
C GLY A 248 -16.46 -14.86 -3.75
N ASP A 249 -15.33 -14.67 -3.06
CA ASP A 249 -15.26 -14.01 -1.76
C ASP A 249 -14.65 -12.60 -1.85
N ARG A 250 -14.40 -12.08 -3.05
CA ARG A 250 -13.93 -10.71 -3.26
C ARG A 250 -15.09 -9.73 -3.26
N ALA A 251 -14.88 -8.58 -2.63
CA ALA A 251 -15.74 -7.44 -2.87
C ALA A 251 -15.50 -6.89 -4.29
N ASP A 252 -16.56 -6.40 -4.93
CA ASP A 252 -16.47 -5.84 -6.28
C ASP A 252 -16.76 -4.33 -6.23
N VAL A 253 -15.70 -3.55 -6.08
CA VAL A 253 -15.76 -2.08 -6.07
C VAL A 253 -15.43 -1.56 -7.46
N ARG A 254 -16.31 -0.75 -8.04
CA ARG A 254 -16.16 -0.14 -9.36
C ARG A 254 -16.24 1.38 -9.26
N ILE A 255 -15.53 2.08 -10.12
CA ILE A 255 -15.85 3.49 -10.42
C ILE A 255 -17.09 3.46 -11.32
N THR A 256 -18.19 4.07 -10.88
CA THR A 256 -19.50 3.99 -11.55
C THR A 256 -19.94 5.28 -12.20
N GLU A 257 -19.44 6.42 -11.73
CA GLU A 257 -19.80 7.72 -12.30
C GLU A 257 -18.62 8.69 -12.25
N ILE A 258 -18.38 9.36 -13.37
CA ILE A 258 -17.28 10.32 -13.54
C ILE A 258 -17.86 11.62 -14.09
N MET A 259 -17.89 12.67 -13.28
CA MET A 259 -18.22 14.02 -13.70
C MET A 259 -16.92 14.79 -13.94
N TYR A 260 -16.31 14.57 -15.10
CA TYR A 260 -15.14 15.32 -15.56
C TYR A 260 -15.58 16.47 -16.47
N HIS A 261 -14.77 17.53 -16.58
CA HIS A 261 -15.12 18.68 -17.43
C HIS A 261 -16.50 19.24 -17.10
N ALA A 262 -16.85 19.31 -15.80
CA ALA A 262 -18.19 19.64 -15.37
C ALA A 262 -18.65 21.01 -15.90
N GLN A 263 -19.91 21.11 -16.34
CA GLN A 263 -20.47 22.39 -16.75
C GLN A 263 -20.44 23.38 -15.57
N GLY A 264 -19.79 24.52 -15.76
CA GLY A 264 -19.59 25.53 -14.71
C GLY A 264 -18.21 25.50 -14.04
N GLY A 265 -17.35 24.55 -14.41
CA GLY A 265 -15.94 24.46 -13.98
C GLY A 265 -15.62 23.27 -13.09
N ALA A 266 -14.32 23.02 -12.88
CA ALA A 266 -13.78 21.86 -12.16
C ALA A 266 -14.30 21.69 -10.73
N ASP A 267 -14.71 22.77 -10.06
CA ASP A 267 -15.27 22.69 -8.70
C ASP A 267 -16.58 21.88 -8.63
N TYR A 268 -17.27 21.67 -9.76
CA TYR A 268 -18.47 20.82 -9.84
C TYR A 268 -18.16 19.34 -10.11
N GLU A 269 -16.89 18.96 -10.25
CA GLU A 269 -16.50 17.58 -10.53
C GLU A 269 -16.73 16.67 -9.32
N TYR A 270 -17.04 15.42 -9.62
CA TYR A 270 -17.13 14.34 -8.64
C TYR A 270 -16.77 13.00 -9.27
N LEU A 271 -16.43 12.06 -8.41
CA LEU A 271 -16.15 10.67 -8.73
C LEU A 271 -16.99 9.78 -7.81
N GLU A 272 -17.62 8.76 -8.36
CA GLU A 272 -18.39 7.80 -7.59
C GLU A 272 -17.78 6.40 -7.66
N LEU A 273 -17.68 5.75 -6.49
CA LEU A 273 -17.51 4.32 -6.39
C LEU A 273 -18.84 3.65 -6.04
N LYS A 274 -19.01 2.40 -6.48
CA LYS A 274 -20.06 1.51 -6.00
C LYS A 274 -19.49 0.13 -5.71
N ASN A 275 -19.95 -0.48 -4.63
CA ASN A 275 -19.77 -1.91 -4.45
C ASN A 275 -20.91 -2.66 -5.17
N VAL A 276 -20.61 -3.24 -6.33
CA VAL A 276 -21.56 -4.01 -7.14
C VAL A 276 -21.61 -5.48 -6.75
N GLY A 277 -20.71 -5.91 -5.86
CA GLY A 277 -20.67 -7.26 -5.31
C GLY A 277 -21.64 -7.46 -4.16
N THR A 278 -21.61 -8.67 -3.60
CA THR A 278 -22.48 -9.10 -2.49
C THR A 278 -21.80 -9.07 -1.12
N LEU A 279 -20.50 -8.74 -1.08
CA LEU A 279 -19.68 -8.70 0.13
C LEU A 279 -19.21 -7.29 0.44
N PRO A 280 -19.11 -6.89 1.72
CA PRO A 280 -18.58 -5.58 2.08
C PRO A 280 -17.11 -5.45 1.65
N ALA A 281 -16.77 -4.32 1.04
CA ALA A 281 -15.39 -3.99 0.69
C ALA A 281 -14.70 -3.29 1.86
N ASP A 282 -13.52 -3.76 2.26
CA ASP A 282 -12.63 -3.00 3.13
C ASP A 282 -11.83 -2.00 2.28
N LEU A 283 -12.06 -0.71 2.52
CA LEU A 283 -11.36 0.40 1.88
C LEU A 283 -10.37 1.06 2.85
N SER A 284 -10.07 0.44 3.99
CA SER A 284 -9.15 0.98 5.00
C SER A 284 -7.82 1.35 4.38
N ARG A 285 -7.48 2.65 4.44
CA ARG A 285 -6.24 3.20 3.83
C ARG A 285 -6.11 3.03 2.33
N ALA A 286 -7.13 2.56 1.62
CA ALA A 286 -7.18 2.61 0.17
C ALA A 286 -6.94 4.05 -0.32
N TYR A 287 -6.40 4.20 -1.51
CA TYR A 287 -6.03 5.51 -2.03
C TYR A 287 -6.13 5.56 -3.55
N PHE A 288 -6.33 6.76 -4.07
CA PHE A 288 -6.42 6.99 -5.50
C PHE A 288 -5.07 7.40 -6.10
N ALA A 289 -4.86 7.00 -7.35
CA ALA A 289 -4.06 7.72 -8.34
C ALA A 289 -5.02 8.40 -9.35
N GLY A 290 -4.63 9.55 -9.90
CA GLY A 290 -5.48 10.46 -10.69
C GLY A 290 -6.03 11.61 -9.85
N ILE A 291 -6.61 11.28 -8.69
CA ILE A 291 -6.98 12.26 -7.66
C ILE A 291 -6.24 12.00 -6.34
N THR A 292 -6.14 13.02 -5.50
CA THR A 292 -5.55 12.90 -4.15
C THR A 292 -6.64 12.70 -3.11
N TYR A 293 -6.85 11.43 -2.75
CA TYR A 293 -7.66 11.03 -1.61
C TYR A 293 -7.16 9.70 -1.02
N ARG A 294 -7.23 9.58 0.31
CA ARG A 294 -6.94 8.35 1.04
C ARG A 294 -8.03 8.10 2.06
N PHE A 295 -8.60 6.91 2.02
CA PHE A 295 -9.65 6.49 2.93
C PHE A 295 -9.14 6.39 4.38
N PRO A 296 -9.98 6.70 5.37
CA PRO A 296 -9.63 6.50 6.78
C PRO A 296 -9.43 5.02 7.09
N VAL A 297 -8.93 4.74 8.30
CA VAL A 297 -8.93 3.36 8.84
C VAL A 297 -10.38 2.97 9.10
N ASP A 298 -10.70 1.69 8.93
CA ASP A 298 -12.03 1.10 9.11
C ASP A 298 -13.07 1.62 8.08
N ALA A 299 -12.61 2.25 6.99
CA ALA A 299 -13.48 2.61 5.89
C ALA A 299 -13.96 1.33 5.20
N ALA A 300 -15.28 1.17 5.07
CA ALA A 300 -15.86 0.04 4.38
C ALA A 300 -16.99 0.50 3.45
N LEU A 301 -17.20 -0.23 2.36
CA LEU A 301 -18.30 -0.01 1.43
C LEU A 301 -19.20 -1.24 1.40
N ALA A 302 -20.40 -1.10 1.96
CA ALA A 302 -21.38 -2.19 2.02
C ALA A 302 -21.85 -2.59 0.61
N PRO A 303 -22.35 -3.84 0.41
CA PRO A 303 -22.93 -4.27 -0.86
C PRO A 303 -24.00 -3.29 -1.36
N GLY A 304 -23.92 -2.89 -2.63
CA GLY A 304 -24.83 -1.95 -3.27
C GLY A 304 -24.66 -0.47 -2.87
N ALA A 305 -23.79 -0.15 -1.90
CA ALA A 305 -23.59 1.21 -1.45
C ALA A 305 -22.68 2.02 -2.40
N HIS A 306 -22.92 3.33 -2.45
CA HIS A 306 -22.14 4.30 -3.20
C HIS A 306 -21.15 5.04 -2.28
N TYR A 307 -20.04 5.50 -2.85
CA TYR A 307 -19.08 6.39 -2.21
C TYR A 307 -18.77 7.56 -3.14
N VAL A 308 -19.37 8.73 -2.85
CA VAL A 308 -19.25 9.93 -3.67
C VAL A 308 -18.11 10.81 -3.13
N LEU A 309 -17.13 11.06 -3.98
CA LEU A 309 -16.00 11.97 -3.75
C LEU A 309 -16.22 13.24 -4.54
N ILE A 310 -16.30 14.38 -3.86
CA ILE A 310 -16.59 15.69 -4.48
C ILE A 310 -15.35 16.58 -4.50
N ARG A 311 -15.28 17.50 -5.47
CA ARG A 311 -14.17 18.45 -5.55
C ARG A 311 -14.31 19.62 -4.56
N ASP A 312 -15.50 20.22 -4.53
CA ASP A 312 -15.79 21.38 -3.68
C ASP A 312 -17.17 21.25 -3.02
N PHE A 313 -17.21 21.45 -1.70
CA PHE A 313 -18.43 21.33 -0.91
C PHE A 313 -19.52 22.34 -1.34
N ARG A 314 -19.14 23.60 -1.57
CA ARG A 314 -20.09 24.66 -1.84
C ARG A 314 -20.70 24.49 -3.23
N LYS A 315 -19.89 24.16 -4.23
CA LYS A 315 -20.34 23.94 -5.61
C LYS A 315 -21.15 22.67 -5.76
N PHE A 316 -20.75 21.59 -5.08
CA PHE A 316 -21.58 20.40 -5.02
C PHE A 316 -22.95 20.69 -4.41
N ARG A 317 -23.03 21.38 -3.26
CA ARG A 317 -24.31 21.70 -2.61
C ARG A 317 -25.18 22.69 -3.37
N GLU A 318 -24.58 23.57 -4.19
CA GLU A 318 -25.31 24.46 -5.09
C GLU A 318 -26.10 23.67 -6.14
N ARG A 319 -25.54 22.56 -6.63
CA ARG A 319 -26.15 21.72 -7.68
C ARG A 319 -26.97 20.55 -7.13
N TYR A 320 -26.53 19.94 -6.04
CA TYR A 320 -27.19 18.82 -5.37
C TYR A 320 -27.43 19.16 -3.89
N PRO A 321 -28.47 19.95 -3.57
CA PRO A 321 -28.73 20.39 -2.19
C PRO A 321 -28.90 19.22 -1.22
N GLU A 322 -29.56 18.16 -1.67
CA GLU A 322 -29.95 17.01 -0.83
C GLU A 322 -29.10 15.75 -1.03
N ALA A 323 -28.26 15.68 -2.07
CA ALA A 323 -27.46 14.49 -2.32
C ALA A 323 -26.44 14.26 -1.20
N GLU A 324 -26.26 13.01 -0.81
CA GLU A 324 -25.20 12.64 0.14
C GLU A 324 -23.85 12.61 -0.57
N PHE A 325 -22.79 12.93 0.17
CA PHE A 325 -21.42 12.73 -0.28
C PHE A 325 -20.57 12.23 0.88
N ASN A 326 -19.48 11.54 0.57
CA ASN A 326 -18.68 10.85 1.59
C ASN A 326 -17.36 11.57 1.88
N ALA A 327 -16.74 12.20 0.87
CA ALA A 327 -15.46 12.86 1.04
C ALA A 327 -15.21 13.98 0.04
N ILE A 328 -14.27 14.87 0.39
CA ILE A 328 -13.72 15.88 -0.51
C ILE A 328 -12.33 15.41 -0.93
N TYR A 329 -12.06 15.37 -2.24
CA TYR A 329 -10.75 15.05 -2.79
C TYR A 329 -9.99 16.31 -3.25
N SER A 330 -8.68 16.17 -3.47
CA SER A 330 -7.84 17.21 -4.06
C SER A 330 -7.21 16.78 -5.39
N GLY A 331 -6.78 17.73 -6.23
CA GLY A 331 -6.51 17.47 -7.66
C GLY A 331 -7.73 17.77 -8.53
N GLU A 332 -7.62 17.70 -9.85
CA GLU A 332 -8.70 17.98 -10.82
C GLU A 332 -8.76 16.82 -11.81
N LEU A 333 -9.97 16.46 -12.25
CA LEU A 333 -10.13 15.47 -13.30
C LEU A 333 -9.73 16.07 -14.64
N SER A 334 -8.87 15.40 -15.39
CA SER A 334 -8.41 15.85 -16.70
C SER A 334 -9.57 15.98 -17.70
N ASN A 335 -9.76 17.17 -18.25
CA ASN A 335 -10.71 17.43 -19.35
C ASN A 335 -10.34 16.67 -20.65
N TYR A 336 -9.11 16.17 -20.75
CA TYR A 336 -8.59 15.44 -21.90
C TYR A 336 -8.58 13.91 -21.70
N GLY A 337 -9.10 13.44 -20.56
CA GLY A 337 -9.00 12.05 -20.15
C GLY A 337 -7.76 11.77 -19.30
N GLU A 338 -7.85 10.72 -18.49
CA GLU A 338 -6.76 10.20 -17.67
C GLU A 338 -7.11 8.78 -17.17
N THR A 339 -6.18 8.17 -16.45
CA THR A 339 -6.42 6.92 -15.72
C THR A 339 -6.63 7.23 -14.25
N ILE A 340 -7.81 6.87 -13.72
CA ILE A 340 -8.11 6.87 -12.30
C ILE A 340 -7.99 5.44 -11.79
N THR A 341 -7.17 5.22 -10.77
CA THR A 341 -7.00 3.89 -10.14
C THR A 341 -7.23 3.99 -8.65
N LEU A 342 -8.10 3.13 -8.12
CA LEU A 342 -8.21 2.89 -6.69
C LEU A 342 -7.29 1.73 -6.31
N TYR A 343 -6.36 1.99 -5.39
CA TYR A 343 -5.48 0.97 -4.81
C TYR A 343 -5.92 0.62 -3.39
N ASN A 344 -5.77 -0.65 -3.03
CA ASN A 344 -5.77 -1.11 -1.64
C ASN A 344 -4.59 -0.51 -0.85
N ALA A 345 -4.63 -0.66 0.47
CA ALA A 345 -3.57 -0.20 1.36
C ALA A 345 -2.18 -0.81 1.04
N ASP A 346 -2.17 -2.02 0.49
CA ASP A 346 -0.98 -2.77 0.08
C ASP A 346 -0.46 -2.39 -1.31
N GLY A 347 -1.18 -1.54 -2.05
CA GLY A 347 -0.82 -1.12 -3.40
C GLY A 347 -1.39 -2.00 -4.52
N THR A 348 -2.20 -3.01 -4.21
CA THR A 348 -2.93 -3.79 -5.23
C THR A 348 -4.06 -2.94 -5.81
N ALA A 349 -4.20 -2.90 -7.14
CA ALA A 349 -5.31 -2.18 -7.77
C ALA A 349 -6.64 -2.89 -7.49
N LEU A 350 -7.61 -2.16 -6.92
CA LEU A 350 -8.99 -2.62 -6.74
C LEU A 350 -9.81 -2.43 -8.02
N THR A 351 -9.71 -1.23 -8.61
CA THR A 351 -10.40 -0.89 -9.85
C THR A 351 -9.67 0.26 -10.53
N ALA A 352 -9.74 0.30 -11.87
CA ALA A 352 -9.13 1.34 -12.67
C ALA A 352 -10.02 1.66 -13.88
N VAL A 353 -10.04 2.94 -14.26
CA VAL A 353 -10.75 3.45 -15.45
C VAL A 353 -9.85 4.42 -16.18
N THR A 354 -9.63 4.20 -17.46
CA THR A 354 -9.03 5.18 -18.37
C THR A 354 -10.12 5.86 -19.19
N TYR A 355 -10.57 7.03 -18.76
CA TYR A 355 -11.63 7.76 -19.45
C TYR A 355 -11.08 8.72 -20.50
N ARG A 356 -11.92 9.04 -21.48
CA ARG A 356 -11.56 9.90 -22.62
C ARG A 356 -12.74 10.81 -22.99
N PRO A 357 -12.50 12.00 -23.56
CA PRO A 357 -13.56 12.87 -24.08
C PRO A 357 -14.12 12.42 -25.43
N ALA A 358 -13.59 11.33 -26.01
CA ALA A 358 -13.92 10.78 -27.31
C ALA A 358 -13.75 9.25 -27.30
N ASP A 359 -13.68 8.60 -28.48
CA ASP A 359 -13.45 7.15 -28.61
C ASP A 359 -14.57 6.28 -27.99
N GLY A 360 -15.82 6.64 -28.28
CA GLY A 360 -17.00 5.92 -27.82
C GLY A 360 -17.48 6.33 -26.42
N TRP A 361 -16.73 7.17 -25.71
CA TRP A 361 -17.19 7.80 -24.47
C TRP A 361 -18.31 8.82 -24.72
N PRO A 362 -19.21 9.04 -23.74
CA PRO A 362 -20.33 9.95 -23.91
C PRO A 362 -19.87 11.40 -24.11
N VAL A 363 -20.10 11.93 -25.32
CA VAL A 363 -19.65 13.28 -25.71
C VAL A 363 -20.29 14.37 -24.85
N SER A 364 -21.52 14.17 -24.36
CA SER A 364 -22.18 15.14 -23.48
C SER A 364 -21.56 15.21 -22.09
N ALA A 365 -20.82 14.19 -21.67
CA ALA A 365 -20.02 14.23 -20.44
C ALA A 365 -18.77 15.11 -20.57
N ALA A 366 -18.33 15.41 -21.80
CA ALA A 366 -17.16 16.25 -22.05
C ALA A 366 -17.51 17.76 -22.07
N GLY A 367 -18.20 18.27 -21.04
CA GLY A 367 -18.48 19.71 -20.90
C GLY A 367 -19.91 20.16 -21.18
N LEU A 368 -20.80 19.28 -21.64
CA LEU A 368 -22.19 19.65 -21.94
C LEU A 368 -23.15 19.46 -20.75
N GLY A 369 -22.69 18.79 -19.69
CA GLY A 369 -23.36 18.77 -18.38
C GLY A 369 -23.70 17.37 -17.87
N ASP A 370 -23.65 16.34 -18.70
CA ASP A 370 -23.89 14.96 -18.23
C ASP A 370 -22.65 14.42 -17.51
N SER A 371 -22.81 13.36 -16.71
CA SER A 371 -21.68 12.56 -16.25
C SER A 371 -21.46 11.37 -17.19
N ALA A 372 -20.28 10.75 -17.13
CA ALA A 372 -20.07 9.42 -17.71
C ALA A 372 -20.45 8.37 -16.66
N THR A 373 -21.44 7.54 -16.98
CA THR A 373 -21.98 6.49 -16.11
C THR A 373 -21.64 5.10 -16.65
N LEU A 374 -21.12 4.21 -15.80
CA LEU A 374 -20.86 2.81 -16.13
C LEU A 374 -22.19 2.05 -16.16
N PHE A 375 -22.57 1.50 -17.31
CA PHE A 375 -23.82 0.73 -17.45
C PHE A 375 -23.57 -0.76 -17.73
N ASN A 376 -22.43 -1.10 -18.34
CA ASN A 376 -22.06 -2.48 -18.64
C ASN A 376 -20.98 -2.99 -17.67
N PHE A 377 -21.42 -3.62 -16.57
CA PHE A 377 -20.52 -4.14 -15.54
C PHE A 377 -19.71 -5.38 -15.99
N ASP A 378 -20.17 -6.08 -17.03
CA ASP A 378 -19.48 -7.23 -17.63
C ASP A 378 -18.48 -6.82 -18.72
N GLY A 379 -18.49 -5.53 -19.13
CA GLY A 379 -17.60 -4.98 -20.14
C GLY A 379 -16.25 -4.51 -19.57
N ASP A 380 -15.31 -4.18 -20.47
CA ASP A 380 -14.06 -3.52 -20.07
C ASP A 380 -14.37 -2.06 -19.68
N PRO A 381 -14.13 -1.65 -18.41
CA PRO A 381 -14.42 -0.29 -17.96
C PRO A 381 -13.47 0.75 -18.57
N ASN A 382 -12.42 0.36 -19.29
CA ASN A 382 -11.53 1.28 -20.01
C ASN A 382 -12.00 1.61 -21.44
N LEU A 383 -13.08 0.97 -21.91
CA LEU A 383 -13.64 1.22 -23.22
C LEU A 383 -14.95 2.01 -23.09
N GLY A 384 -15.11 3.04 -23.92
CA GLY A 384 -16.32 3.87 -23.92
C GLY A 384 -17.61 3.08 -24.17
N SER A 385 -17.54 1.89 -24.79
CA SER A 385 -18.67 0.97 -24.97
C SER A 385 -19.31 0.47 -23.67
N SER A 386 -18.63 0.64 -22.54
CA SER A 386 -19.16 0.28 -21.21
C SER A 386 -19.82 1.46 -20.49
N TRP A 387 -19.72 2.66 -21.07
CA TRP A 387 -20.17 3.92 -20.48
C TRP A 387 -21.25 4.58 -21.32
N ARG A 388 -22.15 5.30 -20.66
CA ARG A 388 -23.18 6.13 -21.30
C ARG A 388 -23.26 7.49 -20.61
N ALA A 389 -23.94 8.43 -21.24
CA ALA A 389 -24.31 9.67 -20.58
C ALA A 389 -25.30 9.37 -19.45
N SER A 390 -25.22 10.11 -18.36
CA SER A 390 -26.22 10.05 -17.30
C SER A 390 -27.63 10.30 -17.82
N SER A 391 -28.61 9.68 -17.17
CA SER A 391 -30.04 9.87 -17.47
C SER A 391 -30.56 11.25 -17.02
N GLU A 392 -29.96 11.79 -15.96
CA GLU A 392 -30.24 13.13 -15.44
C GLU A 392 -29.13 14.11 -15.86
N LEU A 393 -29.52 15.35 -16.20
CA LEU A 393 -28.55 16.43 -16.41
C LEU A 393 -27.78 16.64 -15.11
N TYR A 394 -26.46 16.69 -15.21
CA TYR A 394 -25.54 16.71 -14.08
C TYR A 394 -25.41 15.40 -13.31
N GLY A 395 -25.90 14.29 -13.83
CA GLY A 395 -25.69 12.99 -13.20
C GLY A 395 -26.47 12.77 -11.91
N SER A 396 -26.21 11.65 -11.26
CA SER A 396 -27.04 11.13 -10.16
C SER A 396 -26.22 10.71 -8.93
N PRO A 397 -25.38 11.61 -8.35
CA PRO A 397 -24.42 11.22 -7.32
C PRO A 397 -25.11 10.57 -6.10
N GLY A 398 -24.63 9.39 -5.74
CA GLY A 398 -25.08 8.59 -4.60
C GLY A 398 -26.29 7.69 -4.90
N ARG A 399 -26.69 7.56 -6.17
CA ARG A 399 -27.87 6.79 -6.60
C ARG A 399 -27.57 6.07 -7.92
N ASP A 400 -28.28 4.96 -8.12
CA ASP A 400 -28.27 4.28 -9.42
C ASP A 400 -28.79 5.22 -10.51
N ASP A 401 -27.99 5.44 -11.56
CA ASP A 401 -28.46 6.11 -12.77
C ASP A 401 -29.34 5.14 -13.58
N ARG A 402 -30.66 5.26 -13.44
CA ARG A 402 -31.64 4.40 -14.13
C ARG A 402 -32.16 5.09 -15.38
N GLU A 403 -32.18 4.37 -16.50
CA GLU A 403 -32.85 4.89 -17.70
C GLU A 403 -34.34 5.10 -17.43
N ALA A 404 -34.93 6.14 -18.04
CA ALA A 404 -36.34 6.42 -17.89
C ALA A 404 -37.19 5.28 -18.49
N GLY A 405 -37.73 4.40 -17.64
CA GLY A 405 -38.59 3.29 -18.05
C GLY A 405 -38.33 1.94 -17.35
N GLU A 406 -37.26 1.84 -16.55
CA GLU A 406 -37.00 0.75 -15.59
C GLU A 406 -37.35 1.18 -14.16
#